data_AF-A0A5B8U334-F1
#
_entry.id   AF-A0A5B8U334-F1
#
_cell.length_a   1.000
_cell.length_b   1.000
_cell.length_c   1.000
_cell.angle_alpha   90.00
_cell.angle_beta   90.00
_cell.angle_gamma   90.00
#
_symmetry.space_group_name_H-M   'P 1'
#
loop_
_entity.id
_entity.type
_entity.pdbx_description
1 polymer ?
#
loop_
_entity_poly.entity_id
_entity_poly.type
_entity_poly.pdbx_seq_one_letter_code
_entity_poly.pdbx_strand_id
1 'polypeptide(L)'
;MATVTSEVAAEIEVLTTLVRRMFPHASFPDAPYERCAAAIHAAGDDDPRLRAQLGQGIRELQARGFADLSEDDALALLREISGTVFFQAVRAKTVTTLYDDREVWALLGYEGASYDQGGYLERGFADLDWLPAARIEEAS
;
A
#
# COMPACT_ATOMS: atom_id res chain seq x y z
N MET A 1 -4.93 -26.60 14.05
CA MET A 1 -3.88 -25.62 13.68
C MET A 1 -3.77 -25.45 12.17
N ALA A 2 -3.61 -26.52 11.36
CA ALA A 2 -3.46 -26.38 9.90
C ALA A 2 -4.58 -25.58 9.19
N THR A 3 -5.84 -25.78 9.55
CA THR A 3 -6.99 -25.08 8.93
C THR A 3 -7.04 -23.58 9.23
N VAL A 4 -6.62 -23.16 10.43
CA VAL A 4 -6.59 -21.73 10.82
C VAL A 4 -5.47 -21.01 10.07
N THR A 5 -4.32 -21.66 9.91
CA THR A 5 -3.20 -21.10 9.15
C THR A 5 -3.54 -20.95 7.66
N SER A 6 -4.28 -21.89 7.06
CA SER A 6 -4.73 -21.76 5.67
C SER A 6 -5.77 -20.66 5.47
N GLU A 7 -6.65 -20.43 6.45
CA GLU A 7 -7.66 -19.37 6.39
C GLU A 7 -7.00 -17.99 6.45
N VAL A 8 -6.08 -17.78 7.38
CA VAL A 8 -5.32 -16.52 7.48
C VAL A 8 -4.52 -16.25 6.20
N ALA A 9 -3.90 -17.28 5.61
CA ALA A 9 -3.19 -17.12 4.34
C ALA A 9 -4.12 -16.66 3.20
N ALA A 10 -5.32 -17.25 3.10
CA ALA A 10 -6.31 -16.86 2.09
C ALA A 10 -6.84 -15.43 2.32
N GLU A 11 -7.04 -15.01 3.57
CA GLU A 11 -7.42 -13.63 3.90
C GLU A 11 -6.35 -12.62 3.49
N ILE A 12 -5.08 -12.93 3.75
CA ILE A 12 -3.94 -12.10 3.34
C ILE A 12 -3.83 -12.03 1.82
N GLU A 13 -4.05 -13.13 1.09
CA GLU A 13 -4.02 -13.13 -0.38
C GLU A 13 -5.09 -12.21 -1.00
N VAL A 14 -6.31 -12.25 -0.46
CA VAL A 14 -7.39 -11.33 -0.88
C VAL A 14 -7.01 -9.88 -0.59
N LEU A 15 -6.43 -9.60 0.58
CA LEU A 15 -5.94 -8.27 0.93
C LEU A 15 -4.80 -7.82 0.02
N THR A 16 -3.83 -8.68 -0.31
CA THR A 16 -2.74 -8.37 -1.25
C THR A 16 -3.30 -7.95 -2.60
N THR A 17 -4.27 -8.71 -3.11
CA THR A 17 -4.96 -8.40 -4.38
C THR A 17 -5.69 -7.07 -4.29
N LEU A 18 -6.45 -6.83 -3.22
CA LEU A 18 -7.18 -5.59 -2.97
C LEU A 18 -6.24 -4.38 -2.96
N VAL A 19 -5.17 -4.45 -2.17
CA VAL A 19 -4.19 -3.37 -2.02
C VAL A 19 -3.53 -3.06 -3.38
N ARG A 20 -3.12 -4.08 -4.13
CA ARG A 20 -2.51 -3.91 -5.46
C ARG A 20 -3.45 -3.24 -6.45
N ARG A 21 -4.74 -3.61 -6.45
CA ARG A 21 -5.75 -2.99 -7.32
C ARG A 21 -6.06 -1.55 -6.89
N MET A 22 -6.01 -1.23 -5.60
CA MET A 22 -6.22 0.13 -5.08
C MET A 22 -5.03 1.07 -5.33
N PHE A 23 -3.80 0.55 -5.30
CA PHE A 23 -2.56 1.31 -5.46
C PHE A 23 -1.65 0.65 -6.50
N PRO A 24 -2.03 0.69 -7.80
CA PRO A 24 -1.29 -0.01 -8.84
C PRO A 24 0.03 0.70 -9.18
N HIS A 25 1.15 0.14 -8.74
CA HIS A 25 2.49 0.56 -9.16
C HIS A 25 3.14 -0.49 -10.05
N ALA A 26 3.41 -0.14 -11.31
CA ALA A 26 3.96 -1.07 -12.30
C ALA A 26 5.39 -1.55 -11.98
N SER A 27 6.18 -0.73 -11.28
CA SER A 27 7.56 -1.04 -10.91
C SER A 27 7.70 -1.79 -9.59
N PHE A 28 6.64 -1.93 -8.81
CA PHE A 28 6.73 -2.53 -7.48
C PHE A 28 6.61 -4.05 -7.58
N PRO A 29 7.52 -4.82 -6.94
CA PRO A 29 7.38 -6.26 -6.82
C PRO A 29 6.22 -6.61 -5.87
N ASP A 30 5.89 -7.89 -5.78
CA ASP A 30 4.75 -8.36 -4.98
C ASP A 30 5.02 -8.29 -3.46
N ALA A 31 6.27 -8.45 -3.04
CA ALA A 31 6.64 -8.58 -1.63
C ALA A 31 6.22 -7.38 -0.74
N PRO A 32 6.35 -6.11 -1.17
CA PRO A 32 5.79 -4.98 -0.42
C PRO A 32 4.26 -5.04 -0.23
N TYR A 33 3.52 -5.51 -1.24
CA TYR A 33 2.06 -5.65 -1.14
C TYR A 33 1.68 -6.75 -0.14
N GLU A 34 2.39 -7.88 -0.15
CA GLU A 34 2.17 -8.98 0.80
C GLU A 34 2.45 -8.54 2.24
N ARG A 35 3.55 -7.82 2.48
CA ARG A 35 3.86 -7.25 3.80
C ARG A 35 2.82 -6.23 4.24
N CYS A 36 2.37 -5.37 3.32
CA CYS A 36 1.29 -4.42 3.57
C CYS A 36 -0.02 -5.15 3.96
N ALA A 37 -0.42 -6.18 3.22
CA ALA A 37 -1.62 -6.96 3.49
C ALA A 37 -1.53 -7.68 4.85
N ALA A 38 -0.39 -8.29 5.17
CA ALA A 38 -0.15 -8.91 6.46
C ALA A 38 -0.23 -7.90 7.62
N ALA A 39 0.33 -6.70 7.45
CA ALA A 39 0.24 -5.63 8.46
C ALA A 39 -1.21 -5.14 8.66
N ILE A 40 -1.99 -5.00 7.58
CA ILE A 40 -3.42 -4.66 7.66
C ILE A 40 -4.20 -5.74 8.40
N HIS A 41 -3.95 -7.01 8.10
CA HIS A 41 -4.59 -8.14 8.78
C HIS A 41 -4.26 -8.15 10.28
N ALA A 42 -2.97 -8.05 10.62
CA ALA A 42 -2.46 -8.02 11.99
C ALA A 42 -2.99 -6.83 12.80
N ALA A 43 -3.26 -5.68 12.17
CA ALA A 43 -3.86 -4.54 12.86
C ALA A 43 -5.24 -4.86 13.48
N GLY A 44 -5.93 -5.90 12.98
CA GLY A 44 -7.16 -6.39 13.60
C GLY A 44 -6.94 -7.14 14.92
N ASP A 45 -5.73 -7.60 15.25
CA ASP A 45 -5.46 -8.30 16.51
C ASP A 45 -5.61 -7.35 17.72
N ASP A 46 -5.29 -6.06 17.51
CA ASP A 46 -5.37 -5.02 18.53
C ASP A 46 -6.70 -4.24 18.50
N ASP A 47 -7.53 -4.41 17.46
CA ASP A 47 -8.81 -3.72 17.29
C ASP A 47 -9.91 -4.71 16.84
N PRO A 48 -10.76 -5.18 17.77
CA PRO A 48 -11.86 -6.10 17.46
C PRO A 48 -12.88 -5.55 16.45
N ARG A 49 -13.09 -4.23 16.42
CA ARG A 49 -13.99 -3.59 15.45
C ARG A 49 -13.37 -3.65 14.06
N LEU A 50 -12.08 -3.36 13.94
CA LEU A 50 -11.36 -3.51 12.68
C LEU A 50 -11.33 -4.97 12.22
N ARG A 51 -11.08 -5.93 13.11
CA ARG A 51 -11.11 -7.37 12.77
C ARG A 51 -12.46 -7.79 12.20
N ALA A 52 -13.56 -7.36 12.81
CA ALA A 52 -14.91 -7.65 12.30
C ALA A 52 -15.14 -7.03 10.91
N GLN A 53 -14.68 -5.78 10.69
CA GLN A 53 -14.80 -5.09 9.41
C GLN A 53 -13.99 -5.76 8.31
N LEU A 54 -12.73 -6.13 8.59
CA LEU A 54 -11.85 -6.84 7.66
C LEU A 54 -12.44 -8.20 7.29
N GLY A 55 -12.84 -9.00 8.29
CA GLY A 55 -13.41 -10.32 8.03
C GLY A 55 -14.70 -10.24 7.20
N GLN A 56 -15.56 -9.25 7.44
CA GLN A 56 -16.76 -9.06 6.65
C GLN A 56 -16.45 -8.66 5.20
N GLY A 57 -15.60 -7.65 5.01
CA GLY A 57 -15.24 -7.17 3.67
C GLY A 57 -14.50 -8.23 2.85
N ILE A 58 -13.60 -8.99 3.47
CA ILE A 58 -12.87 -10.09 2.80
C ILE A 58 -13.84 -11.17 2.32
N ARG A 59 -14.78 -11.61 3.17
CA ARG A 59 -15.81 -12.59 2.77
C ARG A 59 -16.69 -12.08 1.63
N GLU A 60 -17.07 -10.81 1.65
CA GLU A 60 -17.85 -10.20 0.57
C GLU A 60 -17.07 -10.18 -0.75
N LEU A 61 -15.78 -9.84 -0.72
CA LEU A 61 -14.91 -9.87 -1.91
C LEU A 61 -14.75 -11.30 -2.44
N GLN A 62 -14.52 -12.28 -1.56
CA GLN A 62 -14.41 -13.69 -1.93
C GLN A 62 -15.70 -14.22 -2.56
N ALA A 63 -16.86 -13.90 -1.98
CA ALA A 63 -18.17 -14.30 -2.51
C ALA A 63 -18.45 -13.71 -3.90
N ARG A 64 -17.81 -12.59 -4.25
CA ARG A 64 -17.88 -11.96 -5.58
C ARG A 64 -16.77 -12.41 -6.54
N GLY A 65 -15.91 -13.36 -6.13
CA GLY A 65 -14.81 -13.85 -6.95
C GLY A 65 -13.77 -12.77 -7.28
N PHE A 66 -13.54 -11.81 -6.37
CA PHE A 66 -12.72 -10.62 -6.63
C PHE A 66 -11.33 -10.92 -7.21
N ALA A 67 -10.69 -12.02 -6.79
CA ALA A 67 -9.37 -12.42 -7.27
C ALA A 67 -9.33 -12.75 -8.76
N ASP A 68 -10.44 -13.24 -9.31
CA ASP A 68 -10.56 -13.72 -10.69
C ASP A 68 -11.17 -12.67 -11.64
N LEU A 69 -11.53 -11.49 -11.12
CA LEU A 69 -12.13 -10.42 -11.92
C LEU A 69 -11.12 -9.82 -12.91
N SER A 70 -11.64 -9.42 -14.07
CA SER A 70 -10.91 -8.56 -15.01
C SER A 70 -10.55 -7.23 -14.34
N GLU A 71 -9.58 -6.48 -14.91
CA GLU A 71 -9.19 -5.19 -14.32
C GLU A 71 -10.35 -4.20 -14.28
N ASP A 72 -11.18 -4.19 -15.34
CA ASP A 72 -12.35 -3.31 -15.45
C ASP A 72 -13.43 -3.68 -14.43
N ASP A 73 -13.72 -4.98 -14.26
CA ASP A 73 -14.70 -5.46 -13.29
C ASP A 73 -14.23 -5.24 -11.84
N ALA A 74 -12.95 -5.46 -11.58
CA ALA A 74 -12.34 -5.17 -10.29
C ALA A 74 -12.42 -3.67 -9.98
N LEU A 75 -12.13 -2.80 -10.96
CA LEU A 75 -12.25 -1.35 -10.79
C LEU A 75 -13.69 -0.91 -10.55
N ALA A 76 -14.66 -1.49 -11.26
CA ALA A 76 -16.08 -1.22 -11.05
C ALA A 76 -16.51 -1.59 -9.62
N LEU A 77 -16.08 -2.76 -9.14
CA LEU A 77 -16.31 -3.21 -7.78
C LEU A 77 -15.64 -2.28 -6.75
N LEU A 78 -14.38 -1.89 -6.94
CA LEU A 78 -13.70 -0.95 -6.04
C LEU A 78 -14.42 0.39 -5.94
N ARG A 79 -14.95 0.90 -7.06
CA ARG A 79 -15.77 2.12 -7.07
C ARG A 79 -17.06 1.94 -6.26
N GLU A 80 -17.74 0.80 -6.44
CA GLU A 80 -18.96 0.43 -5.70
C GLU A 80 -18.72 0.44 -4.18
N ILE A 81 -17.66 -0.20 -3.71
CA ILE A 81 -17.35 -0.33 -2.27
C ILE A 81 -16.58 0.87 -1.69
N SER A 82 -16.22 1.86 -2.49
CA SER A 82 -15.35 2.97 -2.07
C SER A 82 -15.90 3.79 -0.90
N GLY A 83 -17.21 3.83 -0.72
CA GLY A 83 -17.88 4.50 0.41
C GLY A 83 -17.95 3.68 1.70
N THR A 84 -17.53 2.41 1.68
CA THR A 84 -17.64 1.51 2.83
C THR A 84 -16.55 1.81 3.88
N VAL A 85 -16.85 1.51 5.15
CA VAL A 85 -15.88 1.65 6.24
C VAL A 85 -14.71 0.67 6.04
N PHE A 86 -14.98 -0.53 5.53
CA PHE A 86 -13.95 -1.51 5.17
C PHE A 86 -12.95 -0.94 4.17
N PHE A 87 -13.43 -0.42 3.03
CA PHE A 87 -12.56 0.14 2.01
C PHE A 87 -11.73 1.31 2.54
N GLN A 88 -12.34 2.22 3.30
CA GLN A 88 -11.62 3.36 3.86
C GLN A 88 -10.57 2.94 4.91
N ALA A 89 -10.85 1.90 5.72
CA ALA A 89 -9.90 1.37 6.68
C ALA A 89 -8.69 0.73 5.99
N VAL A 90 -8.91 -0.13 4.98
CA VAL A 90 -7.83 -0.73 4.19
C VAL A 90 -7.01 0.38 3.51
N ARG A 91 -7.68 1.33 2.83
CA ARG A 91 -7.02 2.47 2.15
C ARG A 91 -6.13 3.26 3.10
N ALA A 92 -6.66 3.65 4.27
CA ALA A 92 -5.93 4.45 5.24
C ALA A 92 -4.68 3.71 5.74
N LYS A 93 -4.82 2.40 6.03
CA LYS A 93 -3.70 1.58 6.47
C LYS A 93 -2.67 1.36 5.38
N THR A 94 -3.09 1.07 4.15
CA THR A 94 -2.17 0.92 3.01
C THR A 94 -1.23 2.11 2.87
N VAL A 95 -1.75 3.34 2.99
CA VAL A 95 -0.91 4.54 2.89
C VAL A 95 0.20 4.54 3.94
N THR A 96 -0.11 4.10 5.16
CA THR A 96 0.84 4.07 6.28
C THR A 96 1.69 2.81 6.36
N THR A 97 1.41 1.77 5.55
CA THR A 97 2.17 0.51 5.56
C THR A 97 2.97 0.33 4.29
N LEU A 98 2.35 0.47 3.11
CA LEU A 98 3.03 0.29 1.83
C LEU A 98 4.11 1.34 1.61
N TYR A 99 3.83 2.61 1.89
CA TYR A 99 4.79 3.70 1.71
C TYR A 99 5.74 3.90 2.90
N ASP A 100 5.59 3.13 3.97
CA ASP A 100 6.56 3.03 5.07
C ASP A 100 7.50 1.81 4.89
N ASP A 101 7.38 1.10 3.77
CA ASP A 101 8.22 -0.04 3.44
C ASP A 101 9.57 0.39 2.85
N ARG A 102 10.68 -0.13 3.38
CA ARG A 102 12.04 0.24 2.94
C ARG A 102 12.36 -0.14 1.50
N GLU A 103 11.77 -1.22 0.99
CA GLU A 103 11.92 -1.61 -0.41
C GLU A 103 11.19 -0.62 -1.31
N VAL A 104 9.99 -0.18 -0.90
CA VAL A 104 9.23 0.87 -1.59
C VAL A 104 9.98 2.21 -1.57
N TRP A 105 10.65 2.56 -0.47
CA TRP A 105 11.50 3.74 -0.43
C TRP A 105 12.59 3.71 -1.48
N ALA A 106 13.31 2.59 -1.58
CA ALA A 106 14.35 2.41 -2.60
C ALA A 106 13.80 2.50 -4.03
N LEU A 107 12.62 1.92 -4.29
CA LEU A 107 11.95 1.99 -5.60
C LEU A 107 11.51 3.41 -5.97
N LEU A 108 11.17 4.24 -4.98
CA LEU A 108 10.76 5.62 -5.16
C LEU A 108 11.94 6.62 -5.10
N GLY A 109 13.16 6.15 -4.83
CA GLY A 109 14.32 7.02 -4.63
C GLY A 109 14.29 7.82 -3.32
N TYR A 110 13.46 7.41 -2.35
CA TYR A 110 13.45 8.04 -1.03
C TYR A 110 14.58 7.45 -0.18
N GLU A 111 15.51 8.31 0.26
CA GLU A 111 16.70 7.87 1.00
C GLU A 111 16.47 7.62 2.50
N GLY A 112 15.21 7.55 2.95
CA GLY A 112 14.84 7.40 4.35
C GLY A 112 14.97 8.68 5.17
N ALA A 113 14.62 8.61 6.46
CA ALA A 113 14.61 9.77 7.36
C ALA A 113 15.97 10.49 7.42
N SER A 114 15.94 11.82 7.30
CA SER A 114 17.14 12.66 7.24
C SER A 114 17.56 13.28 8.57
N TYR A 115 16.70 13.29 9.59
CA TYR A 115 16.96 13.97 10.87
C TYR A 115 18.26 13.46 11.53
N ASP A 116 18.40 12.15 11.67
CA ASP A 116 19.59 11.53 12.27
C ASP A 116 20.82 11.59 11.36
N GLN A 117 20.65 12.03 10.10
CA GLN A 117 21.68 12.08 9.07
C GLN A 117 22.12 13.51 8.73
N GLY A 118 21.73 14.52 9.53
CA GLY A 118 22.10 15.92 9.32
C GLY A 118 21.30 16.64 8.22
N GLY A 119 20.17 16.08 7.79
CA GLY A 119 19.32 16.64 6.73
C GLY A 119 19.68 16.14 5.33
N TYR A 120 19.04 16.71 4.31
CA TYR A 120 19.28 16.37 2.89
C TYR A 120 20.25 17.31 2.18
N LEU A 121 20.82 18.31 2.87
CA LEU A 121 21.66 19.35 2.25
C LEU A 121 22.78 18.75 1.39
N GLU A 122 23.47 17.72 1.90
CA GLU A 122 24.55 16.98 1.22
C GLU A 122 24.10 15.57 0.78
N ARG A 123 22.79 15.34 0.67
CA ARG A 123 22.18 14.04 0.42
C ARG A 123 20.94 14.18 -0.46
N GLY A 124 21.13 14.49 -1.74
CA GLY A 124 20.03 14.49 -2.70
C GLY A 124 19.15 15.74 -2.77
N PHE A 125 19.31 16.74 -1.89
CA PHE A 125 18.52 17.99 -1.99
C PHE A 125 18.70 18.70 -3.34
N ALA A 126 19.91 18.66 -3.90
CA ALA A 126 20.25 19.31 -5.16
C ALA A 126 20.39 18.34 -6.35
N ASP A 127 20.01 17.07 -6.18
CA ASP A 127 20.09 16.04 -7.24
C ASP A 127 18.89 16.16 -8.20
N LEU A 128 18.63 17.38 -8.68
CA LEU A 128 17.50 17.73 -9.53
C LEU A 128 17.92 17.56 -10.99
N ASP A 129 17.71 16.38 -11.55
CA ASP A 129 17.97 16.02 -12.94
C ASP A 129 16.99 16.67 -13.95
N TRP A 130 15.85 17.14 -13.46
CA TRP A 130 14.78 17.76 -14.24
C TRP A 130 14.88 19.29 -14.35
N LEU A 131 15.70 19.94 -13.52
CA LEU A 131 15.95 21.38 -13.60
C LEU A 131 17.23 21.65 -14.40
N PRO A 132 17.24 22.66 -15.29
CA PRO A 132 18.49 23.14 -15.87
C PRO A 132 19.41 23.66 -14.77
N ALA A 133 20.72 23.62 -15.01
CA ALA A 133 21.72 24.14 -14.08
C ALA A 133 21.33 25.54 -13.59
N ALA A 134 21.36 25.72 -12.27
CA ALA A 134 20.99 26.98 -11.65
C ALA A 134 21.79 28.12 -12.29
N ARG A 135 21.11 29.18 -12.74
CA ARG A 135 21.79 30.38 -13.23
C ARG A 135 22.51 31.04 -12.04
N ILE A 136 23.82 31.17 -12.16
CA ILE A 136 24.69 31.73 -11.10
C ILE A 136 24.81 33.26 -11.24
N GLU A 137 24.45 33.82 -12.40
CA GLU A 137 24.42 35.27 -12.64
C GLU A 137 22.97 35.77 -12.73
N GLU A 138 22.66 36.87 -12.03
CA GLU A 138 21.36 37.53 -12.09
C GLU A 138 21.11 38.13 -13.47
N ALA A 139 19.85 38.12 -13.91
CA ALA A 139 19.44 38.79 -15.13
C ALA A 139 19.52 40.31 -14.93
N SER A 140 20.55 40.92 -15.50
CA SER A 140 20.71 42.37 -15.63
C SER A 140 19.60 43.02 -16.45
#